data_AF-A0AA90UW83-F1
#
_entry.id   AF-A0AA90UW83-F1
#
_cell.length_a   1.000
_cell.length_b   1.000
_cell.length_c   1.000
_cell.angle_alpha   90.00
_cell.angle_beta   90.00
_cell.angle_gamma   90.00
#
_symmetry.space_group_name_H-M   'P 1'
#
loop_
_entity.id
_entity.type
_entity.pdbx_description
1 polymer ?
#
loop_
_entity_poly.entity_id
_entity_poly.type
_entity_poly.pdbx_seq_one_letter_code
_entity_poly.pdbx_strand_id
1 'polypeptide(L)'
;MNITIEINEARLVHYSPEAKNELKRQLDTIADSLAEEANRIEAGRRLPTSTSEVTQSDVSAAGILSKINQKPKKSKWWYTCYLLMSITGWFSGWLFDEDKFKDEPMRLYAFMFSLGVLLITTTLTIIKDGNK
;
A
#
# COMPACT_ATOMS: atom_id res chain seq x y z
N MET A 1 -8.67 -20.77 -21.93
CA MET A 1 -7.72 -21.87 -21.75
C MET A 1 -7.84 -22.35 -20.31
N ASN A 2 -7.97 -23.65 -20.06
CA ASN A 2 -7.91 -24.18 -18.69
C ASN A 2 -6.45 -24.50 -18.37
N ILE A 3 -5.89 -23.83 -17.37
CA ILE A 3 -4.55 -24.11 -16.84
C ILE A 3 -4.73 -25.01 -15.63
N THR A 4 -4.24 -26.25 -15.72
CA THR A 4 -4.25 -27.18 -14.59
C THR A 4 -2.87 -27.17 -13.93
N ILE A 5 -2.83 -26.87 -12.64
CA ILE A 5 -1.60 -26.93 -11.84
C ILE A 5 -1.66 -28.20 -11.00
N GLU A 6 -0.74 -29.13 -11.28
CA GLU A 6 -0.58 -30.33 -10.47
C GLU A 6 0.31 -30.04 -9.25
N ILE A 7 -0.21 -30.34 -8.06
CA ILE A 7 0.52 -30.20 -6.80
C ILE A 7 0.87 -31.59 -6.30
N ASN A 8 2.12 -31.79 -5.90
CA ASN A 8 2.56 -33.05 -5.33
C ASN A 8 1.83 -33.33 -4.00
N GLU A 9 1.00 -34.38 -3.97
CA GLU A 9 0.20 -34.80 -2.80
C GLU A 9 1.04 -35.09 -1.56
N ALA A 10 2.30 -35.50 -1.70
CA ALA A 10 3.20 -35.70 -0.56
C ALA A 10 3.41 -34.41 0.25
N ARG A 11 3.27 -33.23 -0.39
CA ARG A 11 3.34 -31.92 0.27
C ARG A 11 2.03 -31.53 0.98
N LEU A 12 0.94 -32.24 0.70
CA LEU A 12 -0.40 -31.96 1.21
C LEU A 12 -0.88 -32.99 2.25
N VAL A 13 -0.02 -33.93 2.65
CA VAL A 13 -0.34 -35.03 3.60
C VAL A 13 -0.94 -34.53 4.92
N HIS A 14 -0.56 -33.34 5.38
CA HIS A 14 -1.05 -32.75 6.64
C HIS A 14 -2.10 -31.65 6.44
N TYR A 15 -2.58 -31.44 5.22
CA TYR A 15 -3.57 -30.41 4.95
C TYR A 15 -4.97 -30.94 5.25
N SER A 16 -5.73 -30.22 6.06
CA SER A 16 -7.17 -30.45 6.18
C SER A 16 -7.88 -30.13 4.84
N PRO A 17 -9.10 -30.65 4.61
CA PRO A 17 -9.88 -30.30 3.43
C PRO A 17 -10.05 -28.78 3.25
N GLU A 18 -10.27 -28.05 4.34
CA GLU A 18 -10.38 -26.59 4.35
C GLU A 18 -9.07 -25.92 3.95
N ALA A 19 -7.93 -26.41 4.44
CA ALA A 19 -6.62 -25.92 4.05
C ALA A 19 -6.33 -26.16 2.56
N LYS A 20 -6.76 -27.30 2.00
CA LYS A 20 -6.65 -27.58 0.55
C LYS A 20 -7.52 -26.62 -0.27
N ASN A 21 -8.74 -26.35 0.19
CA ASN A 21 -9.63 -25.38 -0.46
C ASN A 21 -9.06 -23.96 -0.42
N GLU A 22 -8.50 -23.54 0.71
CA GLU A 22 -7.86 -22.23 0.84
C GLU A 22 -6.61 -22.13 -0.03
N LEU A 23 -5.77 -23.19 -0.10
CA LEU A 23 -4.63 -23.24 -1.01
C LEU A 23 -5.07 -23.04 -2.46
N LYS A 24 -6.13 -23.73 -2.90
CA LYS A 24 -6.69 -23.55 -4.23
C LYS A 24 -7.13 -22.10 -4.47
N ARG A 25 -7.91 -21.53 -3.54
CA ARG A 25 -8.38 -20.13 -3.62
C ARG A 25 -7.22 -19.13 -3.73
N GLN A 26 -6.14 -19.36 -2.99
CA GLN A 26 -4.95 -18.51 -3.04
C GLN A 26 -4.20 -18.66 -4.38
N LEU A 27 -4.07 -19.89 -4.89
CA LEU A 27 -3.48 -20.13 -6.21
C LEU A 27 -4.28 -19.47 -7.34
N ASP A 28 -5.61 -19.53 -7.29
CA ASP A 28 -6.49 -18.85 -8.24
C ASP A 28 -6.24 -17.33 -8.18
N THR A 29 -6.18 -16.77 -6.96
CA THR A 29 -5.90 -15.33 -6.77
C THR A 29 -4.52 -14.93 -7.31
N ILE A 30 -3.51 -15.78 -7.11
CA ILE A 30 -2.15 -15.55 -7.62
C ILE A 30 -2.14 -15.61 -9.15
N ALA A 31 -2.85 -16.57 -9.75
CA ALA A 31 -2.94 -16.71 -11.20
C ALA A 31 -3.61 -15.47 -11.84
N ASP A 32 -4.73 -15.01 -11.27
CA ASP A 32 -5.42 -13.80 -11.73
C ASP A 32 -4.52 -12.56 -11.61
N SER A 33 -3.87 -12.38 -10.46
CA SER A 33 -2.96 -11.24 -10.24
C SER A 33 -1.75 -11.27 -11.18
N LEU A 34 -1.22 -12.46 -11.48
CA LEU A 34 -0.10 -12.61 -12.41
C LEU A 34 -0.52 -12.25 -13.84
N ALA A 35 -1.71 -12.67 -14.26
CA ALA A 35 -2.25 -12.34 -15.58
C ALA A 35 -2.51 -10.85 -15.73
N GLU A 36 -3.13 -10.22 -14.72
CA GLU A 36 -3.38 -8.77 -14.71
C GLU A 36 -2.07 -7.97 -14.79
N GLU A 37 -1.06 -8.37 -14.03
CA GLU A 37 0.24 -7.69 -14.03
C GLU A 37 0.99 -7.88 -15.35
N ALA A 38 0.93 -9.06 -15.97
CA ALA A 38 1.50 -9.31 -17.29
C ALA A 38 0.83 -8.43 -18.36
N ASN A 39 -0.50 -8.31 -18.33
CA ASN A 39 -1.25 -7.39 -19.19
C ASN A 39 -0.82 -5.93 -18.97
N ARG A 40 -0.60 -5.52 -17.71
CA ARG A 40 -0.18 -4.17 -17.36
C ARG A 40 1.22 -3.84 -17.91
N ILE A 41 2.15 -4.79 -17.81
CA ILE A 41 3.52 -4.65 -18.32
C ILE A 41 3.50 -4.54 -19.85
N GLU A 42 2.75 -5.41 -20.52
CA GLU A 42 2.56 -5.36 -21.96
C GLU A 42 2.00 -4.01 -22.39
N ALA A 43 0.90 -3.57 -21.77
CA ALA A 43 0.24 -2.33 -22.11
C ALA A 43 1.14 -1.10 -21.89
N GLY A 44 2.03 -1.15 -20.89
CA GLY A 44 2.99 -0.07 -20.63
C GLY A 44 4.14 0.01 -21.63
N ARG A 45 4.49 -1.10 -22.30
CA ARG A 45 5.54 -1.14 -23.34
C ARG A 45 5.00 -1.03 -24.75
N ARG A 46 3.72 -1.31 -24.96
CA ARG A 46 3.09 -1.38 -26.27
C ARG A 46 3.10 -0.03 -26.97
N LEU A 47 3.45 -0.03 -28.26
CA LEU A 47 3.31 1.16 -29.10
C LEU A 47 1.82 1.37 -29.44
N PRO A 48 1.33 2.61 -29.55
CA PRO A 48 -0.09 2.87 -29.82
C PRO A 48 -0.61 2.19 -31.09
N THR A 49 0.27 1.94 -32.07
CA THR A 49 -0.05 1.37 -33.38
C THR A 49 0.17 -0.15 -33.47
N SER A 50 0.65 -0.81 -32.41
CA SER A 50 0.89 -2.26 -32.44
C SER A 50 -0.28 -3.05 -31.85
N THR A 51 -0.47 -4.26 -32.37
CA THR A 51 -1.41 -5.26 -31.83
C THR A 51 -1.01 -5.68 -30.42
N SER A 52 -2.00 -5.99 -29.59
CA SER A 52 -1.74 -6.43 -28.22
C SER A 52 -1.42 -7.91 -28.19
N GLU A 53 -0.33 -8.25 -27.52
CA GLU A 53 0.14 -9.62 -27.33
C GLU A 53 0.96 -9.71 -26.06
N VAL A 54 0.46 -10.46 -25.07
CA VAL A 54 1.22 -10.78 -23.86
C VAL A 54 2.14 -11.94 -24.16
N THR A 55 3.44 -11.69 -24.07
CA THR A 55 4.48 -12.69 -24.35
C THR A 55 4.92 -13.42 -23.08
N GLN A 56 5.66 -14.51 -23.24
CA GLN A 56 6.33 -15.20 -22.13
C GLN A 56 7.19 -14.24 -21.28
N SER A 57 7.83 -13.25 -21.92
CA SER A 57 8.68 -12.28 -21.23
C SER A 57 7.87 -11.38 -20.29
N ASP A 58 6.64 -11.02 -20.65
CA ASP A 58 5.75 -10.21 -19.83
C ASP A 58 5.26 -11.00 -18.60
N VAL A 59 4.91 -12.27 -18.78
CA VAL A 59 4.53 -13.17 -17.67
C VAL A 59 5.70 -13.43 -16.73
N SER A 60 6.92 -13.62 -17.26
CA SER A 60 8.12 -13.78 -16.46
C SER A 60 8.45 -12.52 -15.65
N ALA A 61 8.34 -11.34 -16.28
CA ALA A 61 8.53 -10.06 -15.62
C ALA A 61 7.49 -9.84 -14.52
N ALA A 62 6.21 -10.17 -14.76
CA ALA A 62 5.15 -10.12 -13.76
C ALA A 62 5.45 -11.02 -12.54
N GLY A 63 6.03 -12.21 -12.77
CA GLY A 63 6.44 -13.13 -11.69
C GLY A 63 7.59 -12.59 -10.83
N ILE A 64 8.55 -11.88 -11.42
CA ILE A 64 9.65 -11.22 -10.69
C ILE A 64 9.13 -9.99 -9.95
N LEU A 65 8.32 -9.17 -10.61
CA LEU A 65 7.84 -7.92 -10.06
C LEU A 65 6.80 -8.14 -8.96
N SER A 66 5.94 -9.16 -9.06
CA SER A 66 5.00 -9.54 -7.99
C SER A 66 5.70 -9.93 -6.68
N LYS A 67 6.93 -10.46 -6.74
CA LYS A 67 7.76 -10.73 -5.55
C LYS A 67 8.41 -9.47 -4.96
N ILE A 68 8.77 -8.51 -5.82
CA ILE A 68 9.50 -7.28 -5.42
C ILE A 68 8.52 -6.17 -4.98
N ASN A 69 7.33 -6.11 -5.57
CA ASN A 69 6.38 -5.01 -5.40
C ASN A 69 5.21 -5.33 -4.45
N GLN A 70 5.37 -6.27 -3.52
CA GLN A 70 4.48 -6.36 -2.36
C GLN A 70 4.74 -5.15 -1.45
N LYS A 71 4.33 -3.95 -1.91
CA LYS A 71 4.26 -2.79 -1.04
C LYS A 71 3.25 -3.14 0.05
N PRO A 72 3.67 -3.16 1.32
CA PRO A 72 2.75 -3.50 2.39
C PRO A 72 1.57 -2.54 2.32
N LYS A 73 0.35 -3.08 2.15
CA LYS A 73 -0.87 -2.27 2.14
C LYS A 73 -0.85 -1.40 3.38
N LYS A 74 -0.85 -0.07 3.19
CA LYS A 74 -0.89 0.87 4.30
C LYS A 74 -2.19 0.63 5.07
N SER A 75 -2.11 0.48 6.38
CA SER A 75 -3.28 0.22 7.21
C SER A 75 -4.20 1.44 7.24
N LYS A 76 -5.49 1.23 7.50
CA LYS A 76 -6.46 2.35 7.66
C LYS A 76 -5.96 3.39 8.68
N TRP A 77 -5.29 2.93 9.74
CA TRP A 77 -4.63 3.78 10.74
C TRP A 77 -3.62 4.76 10.13
N TRP A 78 -2.80 4.31 9.17
CA TRP A 78 -1.83 5.18 8.51
C TRP A 78 -2.51 6.35 7.79
N TYR A 79 -3.62 6.09 7.09
CA TYR A 79 -4.40 7.13 6.44
C TYR A 79 -5.03 8.11 7.45
N THR A 80 -5.53 7.62 8.58
CA THR A 80 -6.06 8.48 9.65
C THR A 80 -4.99 9.40 10.22
N CYS A 81 -3.79 8.89 10.52
CA CYS A 81 -2.68 9.72 11.01
C CYS A 81 -2.24 10.75 9.97
N TYR A 82 -2.16 10.35 8.69
CA TYR A 82 -1.77 11.23 7.60
C TYR A 82 -2.75 12.40 7.42
N LEU A 83 -4.05 12.12 7.49
CA LEU A 83 -5.09 13.16 7.44
C LEU A 83 -4.97 14.12 8.63
N LEU A 84 -4.78 13.59 9.83
CA LEU A 84 -4.66 14.38 11.06
C LEU A 84 -3.42 15.28 11.03
N MET A 85 -2.28 14.77 10.55
CA MET A 85 -1.06 15.56 10.34
C MET A 85 -1.29 16.69 9.32
N SER A 86 -1.98 16.41 8.22
CA SER A 86 -2.24 17.41 7.18
C SER A 86 -3.10 18.57 7.70
N ILE A 87 -4.17 18.24 8.44
CA ILE A 87 -5.07 19.24 9.02
C ILE A 87 -4.35 20.07 10.09
N THR A 88 -3.67 19.40 11.03
CA THR A 88 -2.99 20.09 12.15
C THR A 88 -1.78 20.90 11.70
N GLY A 89 -1.06 20.46 10.66
CA GLY A 89 0.03 21.22 10.04
C GLY A 89 -0.46 22.45 9.30
N TRP A 90 -1.56 22.34 8.57
CA TRP A 90 -2.16 23.51 7.93
C TRP A 90 -2.70 24.50 8.97
N PHE A 91 -3.40 23.99 9.99
CA PHE A 91 -3.99 24.81 11.05
C PHE A 91 -2.92 25.50 11.91
N SER A 92 -1.83 24.82 12.25
CA SER A 92 -0.71 25.43 12.98
C SER A 92 -0.01 26.51 12.15
N GLY A 93 0.18 26.29 10.85
CA GLY A 93 0.72 27.29 9.93
C GLY A 93 -0.17 28.54 9.83
N TRP A 94 -1.48 28.36 9.79
CA TRP A 94 -2.44 29.48 9.81
C TRP A 94 -2.45 30.25 11.14
N LEU A 95 -2.29 29.54 12.26
CA LEU A 95 -2.23 30.15 13.58
C LEU A 95 -0.92 30.88 13.85
N PHE A 96 0.16 30.56 13.15
CA PHE A 96 1.49 31.13 13.38
C PHE A 96 1.56 32.62 13.00
N ASP A 97 1.69 33.48 14.00
CA ASP A 97 1.75 34.94 13.84
C ASP A 97 2.36 35.56 15.11
N GLU A 98 3.67 35.82 15.04
CA GLU A 98 4.48 36.23 16.21
C GLU A 98 3.99 37.54 16.82
N ASP A 99 3.60 38.50 16.00
CA ASP A 99 3.14 39.82 16.45
C ASP A 99 1.84 39.69 17.24
N LYS A 100 0.92 38.84 16.78
CA LYS A 100 -0.39 38.66 17.43
C LYS A 100 -0.36 37.77 18.67
N PHE A 101 0.72 37.03 18.92
CA PHE A 101 0.81 36.21 20.13
C PHE A 101 0.88 37.02 21.43
N LYS A 102 1.36 38.27 21.34
CA LYS A 102 1.43 39.18 22.50
C LYS A 102 0.05 39.71 22.88
N ASP A 103 -0.78 40.00 21.88
CA ASP A 103 -2.10 40.60 22.06
C ASP A 103 -3.20 39.55 22.24
N GLU A 104 -3.04 38.37 21.64
CA GLU A 104 -4.02 37.28 21.66
C GLU A 104 -3.40 35.99 22.25
N PRO A 105 -3.27 35.87 23.59
CA PRO A 105 -2.64 34.70 24.22
C PRO A 105 -3.38 33.38 23.91
N MET A 106 -4.69 33.45 23.62
CA MET A 106 -5.47 32.29 23.20
C MET A 106 -4.97 31.70 21.87
N ARG A 107 -4.52 32.55 20.93
CA ARG A 107 -3.98 32.11 19.65
C ARG A 107 -2.65 31.36 19.84
N LEU A 108 -1.80 31.84 20.76
CA LEU A 108 -0.56 31.17 21.13
C LEU A 108 -0.82 29.77 21.73
N TYR A 109 -1.78 29.65 22.65
CA TYR A 109 -2.15 28.35 23.22
C TYR A 109 -2.70 27.38 22.16
N ALA A 110 -3.57 27.87 21.26
CA ALA A 110 -4.09 27.07 20.15
C ALA A 110 -2.96 26.62 19.20
N PHE A 111 -2.00 27.50 18.91
CA PHE A 111 -0.82 27.17 18.10
C PHE A 111 0.04 26.09 18.75
N MET A 112 0.41 26.25 20.02
CA MET A 112 1.20 25.28 20.76
C MET A 112 0.52 23.91 20.84
N PHE A 113 -0.79 23.89 21.09
CA PHE A 113 -1.57 22.66 21.12
C PHE A 113 -1.57 21.97 19.74
N SER A 114 -1.87 22.70 18.66
CA SER A 114 -1.88 22.16 17.29
C SER A 114 -0.50 21.62 16.89
N LEU A 115 0.57 22.33 17.25
CA LEU A 115 1.93 21.91 16.98
C LEU A 115 2.30 20.64 17.77
N GLY A 116 1.90 20.54 19.03
CA GLY A 116 2.11 19.34 19.86
C GLY A 116 1.43 18.11 19.26
N VAL A 117 0.17 18.24 18.83
CA VAL A 117 -0.57 17.15 18.16
C VAL A 117 0.14 16.74 16.85
N LEU A 118 0.60 17.71 16.06
CA LEU A 118 1.34 17.44 14.83
C LEU A 118 2.62 16.64 15.09
N LEU A 119 3.42 17.03 16.09
CA LEU A 119 4.68 16.35 16.42
C LEU A 119 4.45 14.92 16.91
N ILE A 120 3.46 14.70 17.79
CA ILE A 120 3.12 13.37 18.30
C ILE A 120 2.65 12.47 17.16
N THR A 121 1.74 12.94 16.32
CA THR A 121 1.19 12.16 15.21
C THR A 121 2.23 11.84 14.14
N THR A 122 3.14 12.78 13.86
CA THR A 122 4.29 12.57 12.96
C THR A 122 5.22 11.47 13.51
N THR A 123 5.58 11.56 14.79
CA THR A 123 6.48 10.61 15.43
C THR A 123 5.88 9.19 15.46
N LEU A 124 4.61 9.07 15.83
CA LEU A 124 3.88 7.79 15.81
C LEU A 124 3.79 7.19 14.41
N THR A 125 3.60 8.03 13.38
CA THR A 125 3.54 7.58 11.99
C THR A 125 4.89 7.03 11.55
N ILE A 126 6.00 7.73 11.85
CA ILE A 126 7.36 7.31 11.49
C ILE A 126 7.72 6.00 12.18
N ILE A 127 7.52 5.88 13.50
CA ILE A 127 7.84 4.66 14.26
C ILE A 127 7.05 3.46 13.71
N LYS A 128 5.75 3.65 13.44
CA LYS A 128 4.89 2.57 12.97
C LYS A 128 5.13 2.18 11.50
N ASP A 129 5.65 3.09 10.68
CA ASP A 129 6.07 2.75 9.31
C ASP A 129 7.50 2.17 9.26
N GLY A 130 8.37 2.55 10.20
CA GLY A 130 9.74 2.00 10.33
C GLY A 130 9.82 0.62 11.01
N ASN A 131 8.79 0.24 11.77
CA ASN A 131 8.64 -1.11 12.36
C ASN A 131 7.98 -2.14 11.41
N LYS A 132 7.98 -1.89 10.09
CA LYS A 132 7.52 -2.84 9.07
C LYS A 132 8.70 -3.42 8.32
#